data_AF-A0A7V2WUW2-F1
#
_entry.id   AF-A0A7V2WUW2-F1
#
_cell.length_a   1.000
_cell.length_b   1.000
_cell.length_c   1.000
_cell.angle_alpha   90.00
_cell.angle_beta   90.00
_cell.angle_gamma   90.00
#
_symmetry.space_group_name_H-M   'P 1'
#
loop_
_entity.id
_entity.type
_entity.pdbx_description
1 polymer ?
#
loop_
_entity_poly.entity_id
_entity_poly.type
_entity_poly.pdbx_seq_one_letter_code
_entity_poly.pdbx_strand_id
1 'polypeptide(L)'
;MKKYFFRYTISCIALILLTSLNPANAAIWKAKNQWNEQWENTYRAWVKKNWTEDFFMDKKKPIYYKYSHDCADAVYAMRLIFSYEHKLPFVIHNIHGKKKRGKRNKRSKRYISNSMRRWDRLPEAKRVRNFLDYVADMTSTKTLGIDTYPIALNQIKPGDIYAAPGVHSYQIVNVTISGVAEVMSSTTPKAPRFLDRIESFPFYVPEDTKHFRDGYRRFIQPQNIKKSQKKQPGYSLEQYKIAAAVKYNYVRFTDIIASALGKRPEKPDEKTLRLLIALCMYANDRSVYIYDALWHLQKIRKKGRKCMNRTEYDAYSTPSRDRRLKAFFNAVDGHFKKVSRYAPNTQPQRWARILFSKNRPKPAEAKELNNFCMVQMSLGEKYFMPLRELRHNLLAGKLVSNPNAPLEYRWGVYDTKKNPYKTSCKSY
;
A
#
# COMPACT_ATOMS: atom_id res chain seq x y z
N MET A 1 17.45 81.53 32.51
CA MET A 1 17.10 80.17 32.98
C MET A 1 17.03 79.24 31.78
N LYS A 2 18.09 78.44 31.61
CA LYS A 2 18.26 77.41 30.57
C LYS A 2 17.72 76.07 31.07
N LYS A 3 17.42 75.17 30.13
CA LYS A 3 17.09 73.73 30.28
C LYS A 3 15.60 73.56 30.65
N TYR A 4 14.76 72.76 29.99
CA TYR A 4 14.92 71.41 29.46
C TYR A 4 13.77 71.16 28.47
N PHE A 5 13.99 71.05 27.15
CA PHE A 5 12.90 70.57 26.26
C PHE A 5 13.37 69.80 25.02
N PHE A 6 14.61 69.33 25.02
CA PHE A 6 15.18 68.67 23.85
C PHE A 6 15.97 67.43 24.27
N ARG A 7 15.28 66.33 24.62
CA ARG A 7 15.96 65.02 24.76
C ARG A 7 15.12 63.74 24.78
N TYR A 8 13.80 63.76 24.58
CA TYR A 8 12.98 62.53 24.70
C TYR A 8 12.14 62.12 23.48
N THR A 9 12.32 62.72 22.30
CA THR A 9 11.55 62.32 21.10
C THR A 9 12.32 61.47 20.10
N ILE A 10 13.65 61.35 20.23
CA ILE A 10 14.47 60.56 19.28
C ILE A 10 14.68 59.10 19.74
N SER A 11 14.38 58.76 21.00
CA SER A 11 14.55 57.38 21.49
C SER A 11 13.36 56.44 21.22
N CYS A 12 12.14 56.98 21.04
CA CYS A 12 10.95 56.14 20.81
C CYS A 12 10.75 55.73 19.34
N ILE A 13 11.33 56.45 18.38
CA ILE A 13 11.17 56.12 16.95
C ILE A 13 12.17 55.02 16.53
N ALA A 14 13.34 54.93 17.17
CA ALA A 14 14.31 53.86 16.92
C ALA A 14 13.90 52.49 17.52
N LEU A 15 13.01 52.47 18.52
CA LEU A 15 12.53 51.22 19.14
C LEU A 15 11.27 50.64 18.48
N ILE A 16 10.51 51.44 17.74
CA ILE A 16 9.31 50.99 17.00
C ILE A 16 9.65 50.45 15.60
N LEU A 17 10.83 50.77 15.07
CA LEU A 17 11.33 50.22 13.79
C LEU A 17 11.89 48.79 13.89
N LEU A 18 12.01 48.23 15.10
CA LEU A 18 12.43 46.83 15.32
C LEU A 18 11.26 45.86 15.49
N THR A 19 10.01 46.34 15.48
CA THR A 19 8.80 45.50 15.58
C THR A 19 8.01 45.41 14.29
N SER A 20 8.62 45.70 13.14
CA SER A 20 8.18 45.15 11.85
C SER A 20 8.48 43.64 11.80
N LEU A 21 7.83 42.89 12.69
CA LEU A 21 7.62 41.46 12.60
C LEU A 21 6.79 41.24 11.33
N ASN A 22 7.48 41.18 10.19
CA ASN A 22 6.91 40.57 9.01
C ASN A 22 6.34 39.22 9.45
N PRO A 23 5.03 38.95 9.26
CA PRO A 23 4.58 37.57 9.28
C PRO A 23 5.26 36.92 8.08
N ALA A 24 6.43 36.33 8.32
CA ALA A 24 7.15 35.53 7.35
C ALA A 24 6.22 34.37 7.03
N ASN A 25 5.41 34.56 5.99
CA ASN A 25 4.45 33.61 5.46
C ASN A 25 5.23 32.39 4.92
N ALA A 26 5.62 31.52 5.83
CA ALA A 26 6.61 30.49 5.56
C ALA A 26 5.94 29.24 5.00
N ALA A 27 6.43 28.79 3.84
CA ALA A 27 6.10 27.49 3.25
C ALA A 27 6.37 26.34 4.24
N ILE A 28 5.74 25.17 4.06
CA ILE A 28 5.95 23.98 4.92
C ILE A 28 7.44 23.73 5.16
N TRP A 29 8.22 23.72 4.08
CA TRP A 29 9.67 23.88 4.08
C TRP A 29 10.10 24.63 2.82
N LYS A 30 11.25 25.33 2.90
CA LYS A 30 11.87 25.95 1.72
C LYS A 30 12.66 24.90 0.94
N ALA A 31 12.30 24.68 -0.32
CA ALA A 31 13.09 23.84 -1.21
C ALA A 31 14.44 24.53 -1.51
N LYS A 32 15.53 23.79 -1.37
CA LYS A 32 16.91 24.20 -1.69
C LYS A 32 17.49 23.41 -2.86
N ASN A 33 16.93 22.24 -3.15
CA ASN A 33 17.31 21.36 -4.25
C ASN A 33 16.17 21.23 -5.27
N GLN A 34 16.47 20.64 -6.43
CA GLN A 34 15.49 20.31 -7.46
C GLN A 34 15.61 18.84 -7.85
N TRP A 35 14.49 18.21 -8.22
CA TRP A 35 14.51 16.83 -8.69
C TRP A 35 15.24 16.74 -10.03
N ASN A 36 16.18 15.81 -10.12
CA ASN A 36 16.87 15.39 -11.33
C ASN A 36 17.18 13.90 -11.21
N GLU A 37 17.85 13.30 -12.20
CA GLU A 37 18.17 11.88 -12.16
C GLU A 37 19.08 11.49 -10.99
N GLN A 38 20.02 12.35 -10.61
CA GLN A 38 20.87 12.13 -9.44
C GLN A 38 20.03 12.02 -8.16
N TRP A 39 19.08 12.93 -7.92
CA TRP A 39 18.19 12.86 -6.77
C TRP A 39 17.21 11.68 -6.83
N GLU A 40 16.80 11.22 -8.02
CA GLU A 40 16.06 9.95 -8.15
C GLU A 40 16.93 8.74 -7.76
N ASN A 41 18.21 8.75 -8.09
CA ASN A 41 19.15 7.71 -7.67
C ASN A 41 19.40 7.74 -6.15
N THR A 42 19.56 8.93 -5.56
CA THR A 42 19.65 9.09 -4.11
C THR A 42 18.36 8.61 -3.42
N TYR A 43 17.19 8.92 -4.00
CA TYR A 43 15.90 8.43 -3.49
C TYR A 43 15.83 6.91 -3.50
N ARG A 44 16.21 6.27 -4.62
CA ARG A 44 16.27 4.79 -4.73
C ARG A 44 17.14 4.18 -3.64
N ALA A 45 18.34 4.75 -3.43
CA ALA A 45 19.26 4.29 -2.40
C ALA A 45 18.71 4.49 -0.98
N TRP A 46 18.09 5.64 -0.72
CA TRP A 46 17.43 5.93 0.56
C TRP A 46 16.27 4.98 0.83
N VAL A 47 15.40 4.70 -0.15
CA VAL A 47 14.30 3.75 0.05
C VAL A 47 14.84 2.37 0.42
N LYS A 48 15.87 1.90 -0.28
CA LYS A 48 16.48 0.58 0.00
C LYS A 48 17.11 0.49 1.40
N LYS A 49 17.69 1.58 1.90
CA LYS A 49 18.48 1.59 3.14
C LYS A 49 17.68 2.06 4.37
N ASN A 50 16.81 3.04 4.19
CA ASN A 50 16.20 3.81 5.27
C ASN A 50 14.70 3.56 5.43
N TRP A 51 14.00 3.05 4.41
CA TRP A 51 12.56 2.75 4.49
C TRP A 51 12.33 1.36 5.07
N THR A 52 12.33 1.26 6.40
CA THR A 52 12.24 0.01 7.17
C THR A 52 10.84 -0.24 7.73
N GLU A 53 10.55 -1.48 8.12
CA GLU A 53 9.27 -1.92 8.72
C GLU A 53 8.86 -1.06 9.92
N ASP A 54 9.82 -0.62 10.72
CA ASP A 54 9.63 0.18 11.92
C ASP A 54 9.71 1.69 11.67
N PHE A 55 9.80 2.17 10.42
CA PHE A 55 10.05 3.57 10.11
C PHE A 55 9.14 4.55 10.89
N PHE A 56 7.84 4.23 10.97
CA PHE A 56 6.84 5.03 11.68
C PHE A 56 6.70 4.70 13.16
N MET A 57 7.37 3.63 13.63
CA MET A 57 7.40 3.20 15.02
C MET A 57 8.73 3.52 15.72
N ASP A 58 9.69 4.09 14.99
CA ASP A 58 10.98 4.53 15.52
C ASP A 58 10.86 5.86 16.27
N LYS A 59 11.01 5.80 17.60
CA LYS A 59 11.01 6.97 18.49
C LYS A 59 12.13 7.97 18.17
N LYS A 60 13.21 7.55 17.51
CA LYS A 60 14.32 8.43 17.10
C LYS A 60 13.93 9.36 15.93
N LYS A 61 12.77 9.12 15.29
CA LYS A 61 12.21 9.97 14.22
C LYS A 61 10.94 10.68 14.72
N PRO A 62 11.03 11.65 15.64
CA PRO A 62 9.87 12.19 16.36
C PRO A 62 8.80 12.86 15.46
N ILE A 63 9.19 13.35 14.27
CA ILE A 63 8.24 13.92 13.31
C ILE A 63 7.30 12.84 12.73
N TYR A 64 7.83 11.63 12.51
CA TYR A 64 7.12 10.54 11.84
C TYR A 64 6.64 9.45 12.81
N TYR A 65 7.12 9.47 14.05
CA TYR A 65 6.71 8.52 15.08
C TYR A 65 5.19 8.54 15.26
N LYS A 66 4.60 7.34 15.30
CA LYS A 66 3.16 7.10 15.31
C LYS A 66 2.41 7.90 14.24
N TYR A 67 2.99 8.05 13.05
CA TYR A 67 2.24 8.49 11.89
C TYR A 67 1.15 7.48 11.60
N SER A 68 -0.09 7.96 11.56
CA SER A 68 -1.23 7.11 11.23
C SER A 68 -1.27 7.01 9.71
N HIS A 69 -1.16 5.81 9.15
CA HIS A 69 -1.09 5.59 7.71
C HIS A 69 -1.91 4.39 7.28
N ASP A 70 -2.43 4.43 6.05
CA ASP A 70 -2.88 3.28 5.28
C ASP A 70 -1.94 2.95 4.12
N CYS A 71 -2.34 2.01 3.26
CA CYS A 71 -1.56 1.56 2.10
C CYS A 71 -1.11 2.70 1.15
N ALA A 72 -1.95 3.72 0.93
CA ALA A 72 -1.63 4.84 0.04
C ALA A 72 -0.90 5.95 0.78
N ASP A 73 -1.28 6.21 2.03
CA ASP A 73 -0.61 7.20 2.88
C ASP A 73 0.88 6.88 3.01
N ALA A 74 1.23 5.61 3.24
CA ALA A 74 2.62 5.15 3.33
C ALA A 74 3.41 5.45 2.04
N VAL A 75 2.79 5.27 0.86
CA VAL A 75 3.41 5.57 -0.43
C VAL A 75 3.69 7.07 -0.59
N TYR A 76 2.70 7.93 -0.31
CA TYR A 76 2.90 9.38 -0.40
C TYR A 76 3.88 9.88 0.65
N ALA A 77 3.82 9.35 1.88
CA ALA A 77 4.72 9.68 2.96
C ALA A 77 6.18 9.34 2.59
N MET A 78 6.45 8.17 2.00
CA MET A 78 7.78 7.79 1.53
C MET A 78 8.41 8.86 0.63
N ARG A 79 7.68 9.36 -0.38
CA ARG A 79 8.17 10.40 -1.29
C ARG A 79 8.25 11.78 -0.62
N LEU A 80 7.29 12.13 0.21
CA LEU A 80 7.22 13.41 0.91
C LEU A 80 8.35 13.56 1.92
N ILE A 81 8.59 12.53 2.73
CA ILE A 81 9.62 12.48 3.76
C ILE A 81 11.00 12.65 3.14
N PHE A 82 11.32 11.88 2.11
CA PHE A 82 12.57 12.07 1.38
C PHE A 82 12.70 13.50 0.81
N SER A 83 11.61 14.04 0.25
CA SER A 83 11.62 15.40 -0.27
C SER A 83 11.90 16.43 0.83
N TYR A 84 11.37 16.22 2.03
CA TYR A 84 11.59 17.11 3.17
C TYR A 84 13.01 17.01 3.72
N GLU A 85 13.52 15.80 3.93
CA GLU A 85 14.86 15.53 4.47
C GLU A 85 15.95 16.11 3.57
N HIS A 86 15.75 16.06 2.25
CA HIS A 86 16.68 16.60 1.26
C HIS A 86 16.29 17.97 0.70
N LYS A 87 15.30 18.65 1.31
CA LYS A 87 14.81 19.99 0.88
C LYS A 87 14.52 20.08 -0.63
N LEU A 88 13.93 19.04 -1.20
CA LEU A 88 13.39 18.99 -2.56
C LEU A 88 11.94 19.49 -2.58
N PRO A 89 11.42 19.95 -3.74
CA PRO A 89 10.01 20.26 -3.86
C PRO A 89 9.16 18.98 -3.80
N PHE A 90 7.95 19.10 -3.26
CA PHE A 90 6.93 18.07 -3.27
C PHE A 90 5.64 18.66 -3.83
N VAL A 91 5.00 17.97 -4.78
CA VAL A 91 3.74 18.41 -5.37
C VAL A 91 2.93 17.21 -5.87
N ILE A 92 1.62 17.27 -5.63
CA ILE A 92 0.63 16.27 -6.08
C ILE A 92 -0.66 16.98 -6.52
N HIS A 93 -1.53 16.28 -7.25
CA HIS A 93 -2.81 16.83 -7.69
C HIS A 93 -3.79 16.98 -6.53
N ASN A 94 -4.50 18.11 -6.50
CA ASN A 94 -5.64 18.30 -5.60
C ASN A 94 -6.94 17.88 -6.30
N ILE A 95 -7.37 16.63 -6.10
CA ILE A 95 -8.60 16.12 -6.75
C ILE A 95 -9.90 16.62 -6.10
N HIS A 96 -9.86 17.00 -4.81
CA HIS A 96 -11.01 17.51 -4.08
C HIS A 96 -11.31 18.98 -4.41
N GLY A 97 -10.33 19.70 -4.96
CA GLY A 97 -10.48 21.09 -5.40
C GLY A 97 -11.41 21.32 -6.61
N LYS A 98 -11.94 20.25 -7.23
CA LYS A 98 -12.71 20.31 -8.49
C LYS A 98 -14.24 20.26 -8.34
N LYS A 99 -14.82 20.09 -7.15
CA LYS A 99 -16.27 19.86 -7.02
C LYS A 99 -16.94 20.67 -5.89
N LYS A 100 -17.38 21.88 -6.21
CA LYS A 100 -18.73 22.32 -5.83
C LYS A 100 -19.48 22.70 -7.11
N ARG A 101 -20.67 22.12 -7.27
CA ARG A 101 -21.56 22.21 -8.45
C ARG A 101 -21.60 23.65 -8.99
N GLY A 102 -21.31 23.83 -10.28
CA GLY A 102 -21.57 25.07 -11.02
C GLY A 102 -20.64 26.28 -10.78
N LYS A 103 -19.90 26.34 -9.67
CA LYS A 103 -18.96 27.45 -9.40
C LYS A 103 -17.55 26.90 -9.23
N ARG A 104 -16.69 27.09 -10.24
CA ARG A 104 -15.23 26.94 -10.07
C ARG A 104 -14.85 27.80 -8.88
N ASN A 105 -14.50 27.18 -7.76
CA ASN A 105 -13.97 27.92 -6.62
C ASN A 105 -12.60 28.44 -7.06
N LYS A 106 -12.53 29.67 -7.60
CA LYS A 106 -11.31 30.30 -8.13
C LYS A 106 -10.13 30.28 -7.12
N ARG A 107 -10.43 30.06 -5.83
CA ARG A 107 -9.47 29.99 -4.72
C ARG A 107 -8.91 28.59 -4.42
N SER A 108 -9.48 27.52 -4.97
CA SER A 108 -8.97 26.16 -4.72
C SER A 108 -7.71 25.90 -5.55
N LYS A 109 -6.54 25.80 -4.89
CA LYS A 109 -5.27 25.47 -5.55
C LYS A 109 -5.37 24.09 -6.21
N ARG A 110 -4.97 24.02 -7.50
CA ARG A 110 -4.96 22.81 -8.33
C ARG A 110 -4.03 21.71 -7.81
N TYR A 111 -3.05 22.08 -7.00
CA TYR A 111 -2.02 21.19 -6.48
C TYR A 111 -1.87 21.37 -4.97
N ILE A 112 -1.51 20.27 -4.30
CA ILE A 112 -1.03 20.25 -2.92
C ILE A 112 0.50 20.23 -3.01
N SER A 113 1.20 21.11 -2.30
CA SER A 113 2.66 21.20 -2.38
C SER A 113 3.27 21.74 -1.10
N ASN A 114 4.59 21.56 -0.96
CA ASN A 114 5.35 22.07 0.16
C ASN A 114 5.40 23.61 0.25
N SER A 115 4.97 24.33 -0.79
CA SER A 115 4.86 25.80 -0.77
C SER A 115 3.58 26.31 -0.08
N MET A 116 2.70 25.42 0.38
CA MET A 116 1.52 25.79 1.15
C MET A 116 1.91 26.51 2.45
N ARG A 117 1.10 27.51 2.81
CA ARG A 117 1.30 28.38 3.99
C ARG A 117 0.25 28.13 5.09
N ARG A 118 -0.53 27.06 4.98
CA ARG A 118 -1.67 26.79 5.89
C ARG A 118 -1.26 26.73 7.37
N TRP A 119 -0.02 26.35 7.65
CA TRP A 119 0.50 26.20 9.00
C TRP A 119 1.72 27.08 9.25
N ASP A 120 1.88 28.18 8.51
CA ASP A 120 3.07 29.05 8.59
C ASP A 120 3.40 29.58 9.99
N ARG A 121 2.40 29.67 10.88
CA ARG A 121 2.54 30.02 12.31
C ARG A 121 3.20 28.92 13.18
N LEU A 122 3.38 27.71 12.66
CA LEU A 122 3.94 26.60 13.42
C LEU A 122 5.44 26.40 13.13
N PRO A 123 6.21 25.85 14.08
CA PRO A 123 7.56 25.36 13.81
C PRO A 123 7.60 24.36 12.65
N GLU A 124 8.70 24.33 11.88
CA GLU A 124 8.84 23.50 10.68
C GLU A 124 8.46 22.03 10.90
N ALA A 125 8.94 21.40 11.97
CA ALA A 125 8.59 20.01 12.29
C ALA A 125 7.08 19.78 12.41
N LYS A 126 6.34 20.69 13.07
CA LYS A 126 4.88 20.63 13.19
C LYS A 126 4.18 20.90 11.86
N ARG A 127 4.73 21.80 11.02
CA ARG A 127 4.21 22.06 9.66
C ARG A 127 4.30 20.81 8.79
N VAL A 128 5.44 20.12 8.82
CA VAL A 128 5.68 18.89 8.06
C VAL A 128 4.74 17.79 8.53
N ARG A 129 4.59 17.61 9.85
CA ARG A 129 3.65 16.62 10.38
C ARG A 129 2.21 16.90 9.95
N ASN A 130 1.74 18.13 10.11
CA ASN A 130 0.39 18.50 9.67
C ASN A 130 0.22 18.38 8.14
N PHE A 131 1.29 18.60 7.38
CA PHE A 131 1.27 18.42 5.93
C PHE A 131 1.20 16.95 5.53
N LEU A 132 1.90 16.05 6.23
CA LEU A 132 1.76 14.60 6.07
C LEU A 132 0.34 14.13 6.36
N ASP A 133 -0.25 14.60 7.46
CA ASP A 133 -1.64 14.27 7.81
C ASP A 133 -2.61 14.78 6.74
N TYR A 134 -2.40 16.02 6.26
CA TYR A 134 -3.22 16.58 5.20
C TYR A 134 -3.08 15.87 3.86
N VAL A 135 -1.88 15.41 3.49
CA VAL A 135 -1.69 14.64 2.25
C VAL A 135 -2.42 13.31 2.34
N ALA A 136 -2.32 12.60 3.47
CA ALA A 136 -3.10 11.38 3.70
C ALA A 136 -4.61 11.61 3.56
N ASP A 137 -5.14 12.66 4.18
CA ASP A 137 -6.58 12.95 4.14
C ASP A 137 -7.10 13.35 2.74
N MET A 138 -6.20 13.74 1.82
CA MET A 138 -6.53 14.23 0.49
C MET A 138 -6.19 13.25 -0.64
N THR A 139 -5.61 12.10 -0.30
CA THR A 139 -5.11 11.11 -1.25
C THR A 139 -5.69 9.73 -0.98
N SER A 140 -5.49 8.83 -1.93
CA SER A 140 -5.88 7.42 -1.84
C SER A 140 -5.15 6.62 -2.90
N THR A 141 -5.35 5.31 -2.93
CA THR A 141 -4.89 4.45 -4.02
C THR A 141 -5.41 4.89 -5.40
N LYS A 142 -6.54 5.62 -5.46
CA LYS A 142 -7.08 6.18 -6.72
C LYS A 142 -6.31 7.41 -7.21
N THR A 143 -5.76 8.22 -6.30
CA THR A 143 -4.96 9.39 -6.68
C THR A 143 -3.54 9.02 -7.08
N LEU A 144 -3.01 7.90 -6.56
CA LEU A 144 -1.71 7.37 -6.99
C LEU A 144 -1.65 7.22 -8.51
N GLY A 145 -2.69 6.67 -9.14
CA GLY A 145 -2.76 6.54 -10.60
C GLY A 145 -2.74 7.87 -11.39
N ILE A 146 -2.91 9.02 -10.71
CA ILE A 146 -2.87 10.37 -11.30
C ILE A 146 -1.49 11.00 -11.07
N ASP A 147 -0.93 10.87 -9.86
CA ASP A 147 0.35 11.46 -9.45
C ASP A 147 1.58 10.64 -9.88
N THR A 148 1.33 9.46 -10.44
CA THR A 148 2.35 8.55 -10.96
C THR A 148 2.00 8.12 -12.39
N TYR A 149 3.00 7.61 -13.11
CA TYR A 149 2.85 7.13 -14.49
C TYR A 149 3.36 5.67 -14.62
N PRO A 150 2.77 4.86 -15.51
CA PRO A 150 3.17 3.48 -15.70
C PRO A 150 4.56 3.39 -16.36
N ILE A 151 5.34 2.39 -15.93
CA ILE A 151 6.72 2.15 -16.39
C ILE A 151 6.86 0.78 -17.06
N ALA A 152 7.97 0.57 -17.76
CA ALA A 152 8.33 -0.72 -18.35
C ALA A 152 8.75 -1.70 -17.24
N LEU A 153 8.51 -3.01 -17.45
CA LEU A 153 8.75 -4.02 -16.42
C LEU A 153 10.24 -4.18 -16.09
N ASN A 154 11.12 -4.02 -17.08
CA ASN A 154 12.58 -4.04 -16.88
C ASN A 154 13.14 -2.76 -16.21
N GLN A 155 12.30 -1.75 -15.95
CA GLN A 155 12.71 -0.49 -15.33
C GLN A 155 12.27 -0.35 -13.87
N ILE A 156 11.65 -1.37 -13.29
CA ILE A 156 11.22 -1.39 -11.89
C ILE A 156 12.45 -1.32 -10.97
N LYS A 157 12.43 -0.35 -10.05
CA LYS A 157 13.52 -0.06 -9.12
C LYS A 157 12.97 0.32 -7.74
N PRO A 158 13.79 0.31 -6.67
CA PRO A 158 13.40 0.84 -5.37
C PRO A 158 12.83 2.25 -5.45
N GLY A 159 11.78 2.55 -4.69
CA GLY A 159 11.05 3.83 -4.75
C GLY A 159 10.01 3.93 -5.85
N ASP A 160 9.96 2.99 -6.80
CA ASP A 160 8.76 2.76 -7.60
C ASP A 160 7.65 2.15 -6.74
N ILE A 161 6.43 2.15 -7.27
CA ILE A 161 5.26 1.67 -6.55
C ILE A 161 4.46 0.70 -7.40
N TYR A 162 3.63 -0.10 -6.77
CA TYR A 162 2.50 -0.73 -7.42
C TYR A 162 1.20 -0.10 -6.90
N ALA A 163 0.32 0.33 -7.79
CA ALA A 163 -0.99 0.86 -7.42
C ALA A 163 -2.10 -0.12 -7.86
N ALA A 164 -3.05 -0.41 -6.96
CA ALA A 164 -4.31 -1.06 -7.27
C ALA A 164 -5.44 -0.10 -6.83
N PRO A 165 -5.94 0.78 -7.72
CA PRO A 165 -6.90 1.81 -7.38
C PRO A 165 -8.15 1.28 -6.67
N GLY A 166 -8.44 1.83 -5.49
CA GLY A 166 -9.56 1.41 -4.64
C GLY A 166 -9.33 0.11 -3.88
N VAL A 167 -8.15 -0.50 -3.97
CA VAL A 167 -7.84 -1.80 -3.36
C VAL A 167 -6.61 -1.72 -2.45
N HIS A 168 -5.42 -1.44 -3.00
CA HIS A 168 -4.18 -1.48 -2.24
C HIS A 168 -3.02 -0.77 -2.97
N SER A 169 -1.87 -0.62 -2.32
CA SER A 169 -0.64 -0.18 -2.94
C SER A 169 0.60 -0.70 -2.23
N TYR A 170 1.67 -0.89 -2.98
CA TYR A 170 2.96 -1.39 -2.51
C TYR A 170 4.07 -0.41 -2.86
N GLN A 171 5.04 -0.24 -1.97
CA GLN A 171 6.32 0.40 -2.25
C GLN A 171 7.32 -0.67 -2.68
N ILE A 172 8.01 -0.49 -3.80
CA ILE A 172 9.14 -1.38 -4.15
C ILE A 172 10.35 -0.91 -3.35
N VAL A 173 10.91 -1.75 -2.49
CA VAL A 173 12.05 -1.39 -1.63
C VAL A 173 13.36 -2.03 -2.09
N ASN A 174 13.29 -3.14 -2.82
CA ASN A 174 14.46 -3.83 -3.37
C ASN A 174 14.08 -4.66 -4.61
N VAL A 175 15.09 -5.10 -5.34
CA VAL A 175 14.98 -6.13 -6.37
C VAL A 175 16.12 -7.11 -6.12
N THR A 176 15.80 -8.38 -5.91
CA THR A 176 16.80 -9.42 -5.63
C THR A 176 17.63 -9.74 -6.86
N ILE A 177 18.72 -10.50 -6.68
CA ILE A 177 19.56 -10.94 -7.81
C ILE A 177 18.80 -11.85 -8.79
N SER A 178 17.74 -12.52 -8.35
CA SER A 178 16.85 -13.33 -9.18
C SER A 178 15.70 -12.53 -9.82
N GLY A 179 15.68 -11.20 -9.62
CA GLY A 179 14.70 -10.30 -10.21
C GLY A 179 13.37 -10.23 -9.44
N VAL A 180 13.29 -10.81 -8.25
CA VAL A 180 12.10 -10.72 -7.40
C VAL A 180 12.03 -9.32 -6.80
N ALA A 181 10.88 -8.66 -6.95
CA ALA A 181 10.63 -7.41 -6.24
C ALA A 181 10.41 -7.68 -4.75
N GLU A 182 11.07 -6.91 -3.91
CA GLU A 182 10.78 -6.84 -2.49
C GLU A 182 9.88 -5.63 -2.25
N VAL A 183 8.75 -5.85 -1.61
CA VAL A 183 7.72 -4.83 -1.40
C VAL A 183 7.52 -4.52 0.06
N MET A 184 7.11 -3.28 0.31
CA MET A 184 6.61 -2.82 1.59
C MET A 184 5.19 -2.30 1.43
N SER A 185 4.33 -2.53 2.42
CA SER A 185 2.93 -2.09 2.39
C SER A 185 2.40 -1.75 3.78
N SER A 186 1.24 -1.10 3.79
CA SER A 186 0.42 -0.88 4.98
C SER A 186 -1.01 -1.31 4.66
N THR A 187 -1.88 -1.38 5.65
CA THR A 187 -3.26 -1.86 5.52
C THR A 187 -4.28 -0.75 5.81
N THR A 188 -5.48 -0.88 5.26
CA THR A 188 -6.62 -0.01 5.60
C THR A 188 -7.36 -0.60 6.80
N PRO A 189 -7.99 0.21 7.69
CA PRO A 189 -8.02 1.68 7.70
C PRO A 189 -6.71 2.29 8.23
N LYS A 190 -6.53 3.61 8.09
CA LYS A 190 -5.38 4.38 8.59
C LYS A 190 -5.17 4.18 10.11
N ALA A 191 -4.01 3.67 10.54
CA ALA A 191 -3.60 3.67 11.96
C ALA A 191 -2.06 3.64 12.10
N PRO A 192 -1.49 4.05 13.25
CA PRO A 192 -0.07 3.90 13.52
C PRO A 192 0.31 2.41 13.64
N ARG A 193 1.22 1.95 12.77
CA ARG A 193 1.65 0.54 12.70
C ARG A 193 3.02 0.39 12.04
N PHE A 194 3.61 -0.79 12.23
CA PHE A 194 4.72 -1.27 11.41
C PHE A 194 4.26 -1.46 9.96
N LEU A 195 5.16 -1.27 9.01
CA LEU A 195 4.95 -1.64 7.62
C LEU A 195 5.22 -3.13 7.44
N ASP A 196 4.46 -3.77 6.56
CA ASP A 196 4.64 -5.16 6.20
C ASP A 196 5.65 -5.25 5.05
N ARG A 197 6.67 -6.10 5.20
CA ARG A 197 7.71 -6.31 4.18
C ARG A 197 7.67 -7.74 3.65
N ILE A 198 7.73 -7.87 2.33
CA ILE A 198 7.59 -9.15 1.64
C ILE A 198 8.58 -9.22 0.49
N GLU A 199 9.39 -10.28 0.45
CA GLU A 199 10.16 -10.63 -0.74
C GLU A 199 9.27 -11.35 -1.77
N SER A 200 8.33 -10.62 -2.36
CA SER A 200 7.48 -11.11 -3.45
C SER A 200 6.85 -9.96 -4.22
N PHE A 201 6.36 -10.26 -5.41
CA PHE A 201 5.69 -9.27 -6.25
C PHE A 201 4.33 -8.85 -5.69
N PRO A 202 3.93 -7.58 -5.90
CA PRO A 202 2.56 -7.11 -5.71
C PRO A 202 1.53 -8.11 -6.25
N PHE A 203 0.49 -8.39 -5.46
CA PHE A 203 -0.42 -9.50 -5.74
C PHE A 203 -1.41 -9.28 -6.91
N TYR A 204 -1.34 -8.13 -7.56
CA TYR A 204 -2.27 -7.74 -8.60
C TYR A 204 -1.55 -7.74 -9.94
N VAL A 205 -2.23 -8.23 -10.97
CA VAL A 205 -1.82 -8.04 -12.36
C VAL A 205 -2.54 -6.79 -12.88
N PRO A 206 -1.88 -5.88 -13.62
CA PRO A 206 -2.54 -4.70 -14.16
C PRO A 206 -3.67 -5.07 -15.13
N GLU A 207 -4.84 -4.49 -14.94
CA GLU A 207 -6.09 -4.78 -15.68
C GLU A 207 -6.74 -3.50 -16.24
N ASP A 208 -6.39 -2.30 -15.76
CA ASP A 208 -6.99 -1.03 -16.22
C ASP A 208 -6.47 -0.61 -17.61
N THR A 209 -7.06 -1.17 -18.66
CA THR A 209 -6.73 -0.85 -20.06
C THR A 209 -7.36 0.46 -20.56
N LYS A 210 -8.21 1.12 -19.76
CA LYS A 210 -8.91 2.35 -20.17
C LYS A 210 -8.20 3.60 -19.68
N HIS A 211 -7.78 3.60 -18.42
CA HIS A 211 -7.17 4.75 -17.78
C HIS A 211 -5.72 4.51 -17.37
N PHE A 212 -5.24 3.26 -17.38
CA PHE A 212 -3.89 2.86 -17.04
C PHE A 212 -3.45 3.44 -15.68
N ARG A 213 -4.30 3.26 -14.65
CA ARG A 213 -4.07 3.82 -13.30
C ARG A 213 -3.52 2.84 -12.28
N ASP A 214 -3.54 1.55 -12.59
CA ASP A 214 -2.98 0.49 -11.76
C ASP A 214 -1.55 0.11 -12.21
N GLY A 215 -1.02 -0.98 -11.67
CA GLY A 215 0.24 -1.56 -12.10
C GLY A 215 1.48 -0.93 -11.46
N TYR A 216 2.65 -1.19 -12.04
CA TYR A 216 3.94 -0.63 -11.63
C TYR A 216 4.09 0.79 -12.15
N ARG A 217 4.42 1.72 -11.26
CA ARG A 217 4.38 3.16 -11.54
C ARG A 217 5.53 3.90 -10.86
N ARG A 218 5.86 5.06 -11.44
CA ARG A 218 6.85 6.00 -10.90
C ARG A 218 6.21 7.36 -10.65
N PHE A 219 6.62 8.03 -9.58
CA PHE A 219 6.16 9.39 -9.28
C PHE A 219 6.49 10.37 -10.39
N ILE A 220 5.53 11.23 -10.71
CA ILE A 220 5.78 12.38 -11.59
C ILE A 220 6.66 13.38 -10.83
N GLN A 221 7.78 13.77 -11.42
CA GLN A 221 8.64 14.79 -10.84
C GLN A 221 7.89 16.14 -10.73
N PRO A 222 8.15 16.95 -9.68
CA PRO A 222 7.44 18.20 -9.47
C PRO A 222 7.42 19.17 -10.65
N GLN A 223 8.55 19.33 -11.35
CA GLN A 223 8.66 20.16 -12.56
C GLN A 223 7.80 19.64 -13.73
N ASN A 224 7.45 18.35 -13.71
CA ASN A 224 6.67 17.69 -14.76
C ASN A 224 5.20 17.46 -14.36
N ILE A 225 4.73 17.92 -13.18
CA ILE A 225 3.37 17.64 -12.69
C ILE A 225 2.26 18.19 -13.60
N LYS A 226 2.58 19.20 -14.44
CA LYS A 226 1.67 19.77 -15.44
C LYS A 226 1.67 19.00 -16.77
N LYS A 227 2.67 18.16 -17.02
CA LYS A 227 2.79 17.37 -18.25
C LYS A 227 1.86 16.16 -18.17
N SER A 228 1.27 15.77 -19.30
CA SER A 228 0.52 14.50 -19.38
C SER A 228 1.41 13.31 -19.05
N GLN A 229 0.84 12.24 -18.48
CA GLN A 229 1.59 11.02 -18.13
C GLN A 229 2.39 10.45 -19.32
N LYS A 230 1.84 10.49 -20.54
CA LYS A 230 2.51 10.04 -21.78
C LYS A 230 3.81 10.80 -22.12
N LYS A 231 4.00 11.99 -21.55
CA LYS A 231 5.19 12.84 -21.76
C LYS A 231 6.22 12.71 -20.63
N GLN A 232 6.00 11.80 -19.68
CA GLN A 232 6.94 11.54 -18.60
C GLN A 232 8.08 10.65 -19.11
N PRO A 233 9.33 10.90 -18.70
CA PRO A 233 10.46 10.09 -19.11
C PRO A 233 10.30 8.65 -18.58
N GLY A 234 10.36 7.65 -19.46
CA GLY A 234 10.16 6.24 -19.10
C GLY A 234 8.70 5.79 -19.01
N TYR A 235 7.75 6.58 -19.51
CA TYR A 235 6.36 6.15 -19.66
C TYR A 235 6.26 4.90 -20.56
N SER A 236 5.60 3.85 -20.08
CA SER A 236 5.34 2.64 -20.87
C SER A 236 4.02 1.99 -20.49
N LEU A 237 3.33 1.44 -21.50
CA LEU A 237 2.10 0.64 -21.35
C LEU A 237 2.34 -0.86 -21.54
N GLU A 238 3.60 -1.29 -21.64
CA GLU A 238 3.97 -2.68 -21.92
C GLU A 238 3.36 -3.68 -20.93
N GLN A 239 3.35 -3.34 -19.63
CA GLN A 239 2.82 -4.20 -18.58
C GLN A 239 1.36 -4.65 -18.83
N TYR A 240 0.54 -3.81 -19.46
CA TYR A 240 -0.85 -4.11 -19.80
C TYR A 240 -0.95 -5.10 -20.96
N LYS A 241 -0.09 -4.94 -21.97
CA LYS A 241 -0.03 -5.86 -23.12
C LYS A 241 0.42 -7.25 -22.65
N ILE A 242 1.44 -7.29 -21.80
CA ILE A 242 1.95 -8.54 -21.23
C ILE A 242 0.89 -9.19 -20.33
N ALA A 243 0.23 -8.43 -19.46
CA ALA A 243 -0.86 -8.91 -18.62
C ALA A 243 -1.96 -9.59 -19.44
N ALA A 244 -2.42 -8.94 -20.52
CA ALA A 244 -3.40 -9.51 -21.42
C ALA A 244 -2.88 -10.78 -22.13
N ALA A 245 -1.64 -10.77 -22.62
CA ALA A 245 -1.02 -11.90 -23.31
C ALA A 245 -0.91 -13.16 -22.43
N VAL A 246 -0.66 -12.99 -21.13
CA VAL A 246 -0.63 -14.10 -20.16
C VAL A 246 -2.00 -14.41 -19.54
N LYS A 247 -3.08 -13.83 -20.08
CA LYS A 247 -4.47 -13.97 -19.59
C LYS A 247 -4.58 -13.67 -18.09
N TYR A 248 -3.85 -12.64 -17.64
CA TYR A 248 -3.81 -12.20 -16.24
C TYR A 248 -3.33 -13.27 -15.25
N ASN A 249 -2.58 -14.28 -15.72
CA ASN A 249 -1.99 -15.29 -14.85
C ASN A 249 -0.83 -14.68 -14.03
N TYR A 250 -1.04 -14.56 -12.71
CA TYR A 250 -0.06 -13.98 -11.78
C TYR A 250 1.34 -14.61 -11.85
N VAL A 251 1.44 -15.94 -11.83
CA VAL A 251 2.75 -16.62 -11.85
C VAL A 251 3.47 -16.35 -13.17
N ARG A 252 2.78 -16.45 -14.32
CA ARG A 252 3.40 -16.15 -15.62
C ARG A 252 3.79 -14.69 -15.75
N PHE A 253 2.96 -13.78 -15.27
CA PHE A 253 3.24 -12.35 -15.29
C PHE A 253 4.49 -12.02 -14.46
N THR A 254 4.57 -12.55 -13.24
CA THR A 254 5.72 -12.35 -12.36
C THR A 254 6.99 -13.05 -12.84
N ASP A 255 6.87 -14.15 -13.58
CA ASP A 255 8.02 -14.80 -14.24
C ASP A 255 8.67 -13.91 -15.29
N ILE A 256 7.86 -13.20 -16.08
CA ILE A 256 8.36 -12.24 -17.07
C ILE A 256 9.08 -11.08 -16.37
N ILE A 257 8.52 -10.59 -15.26
CA ILE A 257 9.15 -9.51 -14.49
C ILE A 257 10.48 -9.98 -13.88
N ALA A 258 10.48 -11.14 -13.22
CA ALA A 258 11.69 -11.71 -12.62
C ALA A 258 12.79 -11.91 -13.67
N SER A 259 12.43 -12.44 -14.84
CA SER A 259 13.38 -12.60 -15.95
C SER A 259 13.90 -11.28 -16.50
N ALA A 260 13.08 -10.21 -16.51
CA ALA A 260 13.47 -8.91 -17.02
C ALA A 260 14.36 -8.12 -16.03
N LEU A 261 14.22 -8.38 -14.73
CA LEU A 261 14.94 -7.68 -13.66
C LEU A 261 16.15 -8.45 -13.12
N GLY A 262 16.14 -9.78 -13.23
CA GLY A 262 17.11 -10.66 -12.61
C GLY A 262 18.45 -10.68 -13.33
N LYS A 263 19.53 -10.78 -12.56
CA LYS A 263 20.88 -11.08 -13.07
C LYS A 263 21.08 -12.58 -13.29
N ARG A 264 20.23 -13.41 -12.67
CA ARG A 264 20.17 -14.86 -12.83
C ARG A 264 18.72 -15.34 -12.77
N PRO A 265 18.40 -16.53 -13.30
CA PRO A 265 17.11 -17.14 -13.06
C PRO A 265 16.91 -17.46 -11.58
N GLU A 266 15.66 -17.33 -11.11
CA GLU A 266 15.21 -17.84 -9.82
C GLU A 266 15.23 -19.37 -9.83
N LYS A 267 15.81 -20.01 -8.81
CA LYS A 267 15.82 -21.48 -8.73
C LYS A 267 14.41 -22.01 -8.44
N PRO A 268 14.07 -23.24 -8.84
CA PRO A 268 12.74 -23.79 -8.62
C PRO A 268 12.28 -23.84 -7.15
N ASP A 269 13.21 -24.12 -6.23
CA ASP A 269 12.96 -24.15 -4.79
C ASP A 269 12.84 -22.75 -4.17
N GLU A 270 13.69 -21.80 -4.58
CA GLU A 270 13.56 -20.37 -4.23
C GLU A 270 12.17 -19.84 -4.61
N LYS A 271 11.75 -20.12 -5.86
CA LYS A 271 10.43 -19.72 -6.35
C LYS A 271 9.29 -20.39 -5.59
N THR A 272 9.42 -21.68 -5.29
CA THR A 272 8.41 -22.42 -4.52
C THR A 272 8.27 -21.83 -3.12
N LEU A 273 9.39 -21.55 -2.44
CA LEU A 273 9.41 -20.91 -1.14
C LEU A 273 8.71 -19.54 -1.19
N ARG A 274 9.11 -18.68 -2.12
CA ARG A 274 8.51 -17.35 -2.30
C ARG A 274 7.01 -17.41 -2.54
N LEU A 275 6.56 -18.30 -3.41
CA LEU A 275 5.14 -18.48 -3.71
C LEU A 275 4.36 -18.98 -2.49
N LEU A 276 4.94 -19.88 -1.68
CA LEU A 276 4.34 -20.35 -0.43
C LEU A 276 4.28 -19.25 0.63
N ILE A 277 5.34 -18.42 0.77
CA ILE A 277 5.36 -17.27 1.68
C ILE A 277 4.27 -16.28 1.27
N ALA A 278 4.23 -15.88 -0.01
CA ALA A 278 3.23 -14.96 -0.52
C ALA A 278 1.80 -15.50 -0.33
N LEU A 279 1.60 -16.82 -0.48
CA LEU A 279 0.31 -17.47 -0.27
C LEU A 279 -0.10 -17.46 1.21
N CYS A 280 0.85 -17.71 2.11
CA CYS A 280 0.63 -17.63 3.55
C CYS A 280 0.26 -16.21 3.99
N MET A 281 1.00 -15.22 3.49
CA MET A 281 0.75 -13.82 3.81
C MET A 281 -0.61 -13.38 3.28
N TYR A 282 -0.95 -13.70 2.03
CA TYR A 282 -2.25 -13.34 1.47
C TYR A 282 -3.42 -14.01 2.19
N ALA A 283 -3.22 -15.25 2.65
CA ALA A 283 -4.20 -15.93 3.51
C ALA A 283 -4.37 -15.22 4.86
N ASN A 284 -3.27 -14.73 5.46
CA ASN A 284 -3.31 -13.99 6.72
C ASN A 284 -3.84 -12.54 6.56
N ASP A 285 -3.55 -11.85 5.46
CA ASP A 285 -4.11 -10.52 5.16
C ASP A 285 -5.63 -10.53 5.14
N ARG A 286 -6.22 -11.66 4.71
CA ARG A 286 -7.67 -11.88 4.73
C ARG A 286 -8.26 -11.69 6.13
N SER A 287 -7.51 -12.02 7.18
CA SER A 287 -7.93 -11.85 8.58
C SER A 287 -8.17 -10.40 8.95
N VAL A 288 -7.30 -9.48 8.48
CA VAL A 288 -7.43 -8.04 8.73
C VAL A 288 -8.75 -7.55 8.15
N TYR A 289 -9.06 -7.90 6.90
CA TYR A 289 -10.31 -7.47 6.26
C TYR A 289 -11.57 -8.06 6.90
N ILE A 290 -11.51 -9.31 7.35
CA ILE A 290 -12.65 -9.94 8.04
C ILE A 290 -12.85 -9.31 9.40
N TYR A 291 -11.77 -9.13 10.16
CA TYR A 291 -11.82 -8.52 11.47
C TYR A 291 -12.34 -7.08 11.39
N ASP A 292 -11.83 -6.27 10.46
CA ASP A 292 -12.32 -4.90 10.25
C ASP A 292 -13.81 -4.86 9.89
N ALA A 293 -14.28 -5.80 9.06
CA ALA A 293 -15.70 -5.94 8.73
C ALA A 293 -16.53 -6.26 9.97
N LEU A 294 -16.08 -7.20 10.81
CA LEU A 294 -16.76 -7.60 12.03
C LEU A 294 -16.77 -6.46 13.07
N TRP A 295 -15.67 -5.74 13.21
CA TRP A 295 -15.55 -4.60 14.10
C TRP A 295 -16.48 -3.46 13.66
N HIS A 296 -16.50 -3.13 12.36
CA HIS A 296 -17.42 -2.14 11.81
C HIS A 296 -18.88 -2.57 12.00
N LEU A 297 -19.19 -3.84 11.77
CA LEU A 297 -20.51 -4.42 12.00
C LEU A 297 -20.94 -4.26 13.46
N GLN A 298 -20.05 -4.54 14.41
CA GLN A 298 -20.30 -4.32 15.84
C GLN A 298 -20.56 -2.83 16.14
N LYS A 299 -19.75 -1.93 15.56
CA LYS A 299 -19.89 -0.48 15.73
C LYS A 299 -21.24 0.05 15.23
N ILE A 300 -21.72 -0.40 14.07
CA ILE A 300 -23.03 0.05 13.56
C ILE A 300 -24.19 -0.55 14.37
N ARG A 301 -24.05 -1.78 14.87
CA ARG A 301 -25.05 -2.42 15.74
C ARG A 301 -25.19 -1.70 17.07
N LYS A 302 -24.09 -1.25 17.67
CA LYS A 302 -24.11 -0.38 18.87
C LYS A 302 -24.85 0.96 18.64
N LYS A 303 -25.03 1.37 17.38
CA LYS A 303 -25.80 2.57 16.98
C LYS A 303 -27.21 2.24 16.47
N GLY A 304 -27.73 1.04 16.73
CA GLY A 304 -29.06 0.61 16.34
C GLY A 304 -29.21 0.08 14.90
N ARG A 305 -28.16 0.08 14.08
CA ARG A 305 -28.21 -0.44 12.71
C ARG A 305 -27.84 -1.93 12.66
N LYS A 306 -28.75 -2.77 12.15
CA LYS A 306 -28.51 -4.23 12.04
C LYS A 306 -27.56 -4.64 10.92
N CYS A 307 -27.59 -3.93 9.78
CA CYS A 307 -26.94 -4.33 8.54
C CYS A 307 -26.08 -3.22 7.94
N MET A 308 -25.01 -3.63 7.25
CA MET A 308 -24.22 -2.75 6.41
C MET A 308 -25.04 -2.24 5.21
N ASN A 309 -24.85 -0.98 4.84
CA ASN A 309 -25.39 -0.40 3.62
C ASN A 309 -24.53 -0.80 2.40
N ARG A 310 -24.93 -0.40 1.19
CA ARG A 310 -24.21 -0.74 -0.06
C ARG A 310 -22.73 -0.33 -0.02
N THR A 311 -22.43 0.91 0.35
CA THR A 311 -21.05 1.42 0.37
C THR A 311 -20.18 0.67 1.36
N GLU A 312 -20.71 0.36 2.54
CA GLU A 312 -20.03 -0.44 3.55
C GLU A 312 -19.87 -1.90 3.08
N TYR A 313 -20.90 -2.47 2.44
CA TYR A 313 -20.84 -3.82 1.88
C TYR A 313 -19.73 -3.93 0.85
N ASP A 314 -19.65 -2.99 -0.08
CA ASP A 314 -18.61 -2.93 -1.10
C ASP A 314 -17.21 -2.79 -0.48
N ALA A 315 -17.10 -2.04 0.62
CA ALA A 315 -15.83 -1.84 1.33
C ALA A 315 -15.36 -3.08 2.12
N TYR A 316 -16.29 -3.83 2.74
CA TYR A 316 -15.97 -4.89 3.70
C TYR A 316 -16.19 -6.32 3.18
N SER A 317 -16.82 -6.48 2.01
CA SER A 317 -16.99 -7.78 1.37
C SER A 317 -15.66 -8.32 0.81
N THR A 318 -15.61 -9.63 0.58
CA THR A 318 -14.39 -10.34 0.17
C THR A 318 -14.46 -11.14 -1.16
N PRO A 319 -15.47 -11.03 -2.05
CA PRO A 319 -15.62 -11.97 -3.17
C PRO A 319 -14.45 -11.90 -4.16
N SER A 320 -13.96 -10.70 -4.46
CA SER A 320 -12.80 -10.50 -5.33
C SER A 320 -11.52 -11.02 -4.71
N ARG A 321 -11.36 -10.94 -3.39
CA ARG A 321 -10.18 -11.45 -2.67
C ARG A 321 -10.20 -12.98 -2.62
N ASP A 322 -11.34 -13.57 -2.30
CA ASP A 322 -11.54 -15.02 -2.26
C ASP A 322 -11.28 -15.65 -3.65
N ARG A 323 -11.79 -15.02 -4.71
CA ARG A 323 -11.53 -15.45 -6.10
C ARG A 323 -10.04 -15.40 -6.44
N ARG A 324 -9.32 -14.35 -6.06
CA ARG A 324 -7.88 -14.23 -6.32
C ARG A 324 -7.07 -15.22 -5.48
N LEU A 325 -7.40 -15.42 -4.20
CA LEU A 325 -6.75 -16.43 -3.36
C LEU A 325 -6.90 -17.82 -3.99
N LYS A 326 -8.10 -18.13 -4.52
CA LYS A 326 -8.37 -19.39 -5.24
C LYS A 326 -7.52 -19.52 -6.49
N ALA A 327 -7.47 -18.47 -7.32
CA ALA A 327 -6.63 -18.45 -8.52
C ALA A 327 -5.15 -18.61 -8.16
N PHE A 328 -4.71 -18.03 -7.04
CA PHE A 328 -3.32 -18.12 -6.61
C PHE A 328 -2.96 -19.53 -6.11
N PHE A 329 -3.80 -20.17 -5.28
CA PHE A 329 -3.63 -21.58 -4.94
C PHE A 329 -3.48 -22.46 -6.19
N ASN A 330 -4.31 -22.24 -7.21
CA ASN A 330 -4.23 -22.99 -8.46
C ASN A 330 -2.92 -22.71 -9.23
N ALA A 331 -2.45 -21.47 -9.25
CA ALA A 331 -1.22 -21.09 -9.93
C ALA A 331 0.01 -21.68 -9.22
N VAL A 332 0.03 -21.70 -7.88
CA VAL A 332 1.10 -22.32 -7.08
C VAL A 332 1.08 -23.85 -7.23
N ASP A 333 -0.10 -24.49 -7.22
CA ASP A 333 -0.24 -25.92 -7.52
C ASP A 333 0.30 -26.27 -8.92
N GLY A 334 -0.03 -25.45 -9.93
CA GLY A 334 0.48 -25.60 -11.29
C GLY A 334 2.00 -25.46 -11.38
N HIS A 335 2.59 -24.50 -10.66
CA HIS A 335 4.04 -24.37 -10.56
C HIS A 335 4.67 -25.60 -9.89
N PHE A 336 4.16 -26.00 -8.72
CA PHE A 336 4.64 -27.15 -7.98
C PHE A 336 4.64 -28.43 -8.83
N LYS A 337 3.53 -28.73 -9.54
CA LYS A 337 3.44 -29.89 -10.44
C LYS A 337 4.47 -29.87 -11.57
N LYS A 338 4.83 -28.67 -12.06
CA LYS A 338 5.87 -28.52 -13.10
C LYS A 338 7.26 -28.79 -12.53
N VAL A 339 7.53 -28.38 -11.29
CA VAL A 339 8.90 -28.39 -10.74
C VAL A 339 9.21 -29.54 -9.79
N SER A 340 8.20 -30.29 -9.32
CA SER A 340 8.33 -31.34 -8.31
C SER A 340 9.33 -32.45 -8.67
N ARG A 341 9.68 -32.59 -9.95
CA ARG A 341 10.67 -33.56 -10.44
C ARG A 341 12.13 -33.12 -10.28
N TYR A 342 12.40 -31.82 -10.15
CA TYR A 342 13.78 -31.30 -10.21
C TYR A 342 14.46 -31.18 -8.84
N ALA A 343 13.70 -31.14 -7.74
CA ALA A 343 14.26 -31.05 -6.39
C ALA A 343 13.29 -31.57 -5.30
N PRO A 344 12.82 -32.84 -5.38
CA PRO A 344 11.69 -33.33 -4.59
C PRO A 344 11.87 -33.27 -3.07
N ASN A 345 13.11 -33.16 -2.59
CA ASN A 345 13.45 -33.30 -1.18
C ASN A 345 13.71 -31.99 -0.43
N THR A 346 13.65 -30.83 -1.11
CA THR A 346 13.80 -29.54 -0.40
C THR A 346 12.58 -29.26 0.48
N GLN A 347 12.79 -28.50 1.56
CA GLN A 347 11.71 -28.16 2.50
C GLN A 347 10.53 -27.43 1.82
N PRO A 348 10.74 -26.44 0.93
CA PRO A 348 9.63 -25.81 0.19
C PRO A 348 8.82 -26.80 -0.66
N GLN A 349 9.49 -27.77 -1.29
CA GLN A 349 8.82 -28.80 -2.09
C GLN A 349 8.00 -29.76 -1.21
N ARG A 350 8.50 -30.11 -0.01
CA ARG A 350 7.73 -30.90 0.96
C ARG A 350 6.49 -30.14 1.44
N TRP A 351 6.62 -28.86 1.80
CA TRP A 351 5.47 -28.03 2.17
C TRP A 351 4.44 -27.94 1.05
N ALA A 352 4.87 -27.71 -0.19
CA ALA A 352 3.98 -27.67 -1.36
C ALA A 352 3.28 -29.04 -1.56
N ARG A 353 4.02 -30.15 -1.47
CA ARG A 353 3.46 -31.51 -1.55
C ARG A 353 2.38 -31.72 -0.50
N ILE A 354 2.66 -31.36 0.75
CA ILE A 354 1.71 -31.48 1.88
C ILE A 354 0.50 -30.59 1.65
N LEU A 355 0.68 -29.36 1.15
CA LEU A 355 -0.41 -28.41 0.90
C LEU A 355 -1.35 -28.85 -0.24
N PHE A 356 -0.79 -29.40 -1.32
CA PHE A 356 -1.53 -29.71 -2.55
C PHE A 356 -1.93 -31.19 -2.70
N SER A 357 -1.41 -32.09 -1.86
CA SER A 357 -1.81 -33.51 -1.85
C SER A 357 -3.32 -33.67 -1.74
N LYS A 358 -3.89 -34.70 -2.38
CA LYS A 358 -5.31 -35.07 -2.17
C LYS A 358 -5.50 -35.77 -0.83
N ASN A 359 -4.51 -36.54 -0.39
CA ASN A 359 -4.57 -37.35 0.82
C ASN A 359 -4.37 -36.50 2.07
N ARG A 360 -4.98 -36.93 3.19
CA ARG A 360 -4.73 -36.31 4.49
C ARG A 360 -3.26 -36.51 4.86
N PRO A 361 -2.52 -35.45 5.24
CA PRO A 361 -1.13 -35.58 5.63
C PRO A 361 -1.02 -36.33 6.96
N LYS A 362 0.12 -37.00 7.18
CA LYS A 362 0.44 -37.59 8.49
C LYS A 362 0.55 -36.48 9.55
N PRO A 363 0.34 -36.75 10.85
CA PRO A 363 0.42 -35.74 11.91
C PRO A 363 1.72 -34.93 11.90
N ALA A 364 2.87 -35.59 11.65
CA ALA A 364 4.17 -34.93 11.55
C ALA A 364 4.26 -33.96 10.36
N GLU A 365 3.75 -34.36 9.18
CA GLU A 365 3.69 -33.51 7.99
C GLU A 365 2.75 -32.32 8.18
N ALA A 366 1.59 -32.56 8.82
CA ALA A 366 0.66 -31.50 9.17
C ALA A 366 1.33 -30.47 10.11
N LYS A 367 2.05 -30.94 11.13
CA LYS A 367 2.82 -30.08 12.04
C LYS A 367 3.90 -29.30 11.29
N GLU A 368 4.62 -29.93 10.35
CA GLU A 368 5.65 -29.27 9.54
C GLU A 368 5.07 -28.10 8.72
N LEU A 369 3.92 -28.30 8.04
CA LEU A 369 3.28 -27.23 7.28
C LEU A 369 2.65 -26.16 8.19
N ASN A 370 2.06 -26.55 9.32
CA ASN A 370 1.46 -25.61 10.27
C ASN A 370 2.52 -24.71 10.91
N ASN A 371 3.71 -25.26 11.21
CA ASN A 371 4.84 -24.45 11.71
C ASN A 371 5.31 -23.43 10.68
N PHE A 372 5.19 -23.73 9.38
CA PHE A 372 5.46 -22.76 8.32
C PHE A 372 4.34 -21.71 8.22
N CYS A 373 3.08 -22.15 8.17
CA CYS A 373 1.96 -21.26 8.00
C CYS A 373 0.68 -21.76 8.68
N MET A 374 0.29 -21.04 9.73
CA MET A 374 -1.09 -21.00 10.21
C MET A 374 -1.74 -19.71 9.74
N VAL A 375 -3.00 -19.80 9.34
CA VAL A 375 -3.80 -18.65 8.96
C VAL A 375 -4.53 -18.15 10.20
N GLN A 376 -4.17 -16.98 10.68
CA GLN A 376 -4.87 -16.30 11.75
C GLN A 376 -6.28 -15.94 11.29
N MET A 377 -7.30 -16.34 12.03
CA MET A 377 -8.69 -16.07 11.68
C MET A 377 -9.21 -14.77 12.29
N SER A 378 -8.69 -14.39 13.46
CA SER A 378 -9.11 -13.23 14.27
C SER A 378 -7.88 -12.44 14.75
N LEU A 379 -7.98 -11.12 14.90
CA LEU A 379 -6.89 -10.30 15.43
C LEU A 379 -6.89 -10.33 16.96
N GLY A 380 -5.74 -10.64 17.57
CA GLY A 380 -5.55 -10.62 19.03
C GLY A 380 -5.92 -11.92 19.77
N GLU A 381 -6.54 -12.88 19.09
CA GLU A 381 -6.87 -14.20 19.65
C GLU A 381 -5.99 -15.29 19.04
N LYS A 382 -5.72 -16.36 19.80
CA LYS A 382 -5.05 -17.57 19.30
C LYS A 382 -6.01 -18.45 18.50
N TYR A 383 -6.65 -17.88 17.48
CA TYR A 383 -7.62 -18.57 16.65
C TYR A 383 -7.10 -18.70 15.22
N PHE A 384 -6.79 -19.92 14.81
CA PHE A 384 -6.05 -20.22 13.59
C PHE A 384 -6.66 -21.39 12.81
N MET A 385 -6.42 -21.38 11.51
CA MET A 385 -6.73 -22.46 10.58
C MET A 385 -5.48 -22.88 9.81
N PRO A 386 -5.20 -24.18 9.62
CA PRO A 386 -4.16 -24.64 8.71
C PRO A 386 -4.34 -24.07 7.29
N LEU A 387 -3.26 -23.64 6.63
CA LEU A 387 -3.32 -23.13 5.25
C LEU A 387 -3.97 -24.12 4.27
N ARG A 388 -3.73 -25.43 4.50
CA ARG A 388 -4.35 -26.52 3.72
C ARG A 388 -5.86 -26.60 3.91
N GLU A 389 -6.36 -26.34 5.10
CA GLU A 389 -7.79 -26.34 5.40
C GLU A 389 -8.47 -25.14 4.72
N LEU A 390 -7.86 -23.96 4.79
CA LEU A 390 -8.36 -22.79 4.05
C LEU A 390 -8.46 -23.08 2.55
N ARG A 391 -7.43 -23.71 1.96
CA ARG A 391 -7.47 -24.15 0.56
C ARG A 391 -8.67 -25.05 0.29
N HIS A 392 -8.89 -26.05 1.15
CA HIS A 392 -10.01 -26.97 0.99
C HIS A 392 -11.36 -26.23 1.06
N ASN A 393 -11.55 -25.39 2.08
CA ASN A 393 -12.79 -24.63 2.28
C ASN A 393 -13.06 -23.69 1.11
N LEU A 394 -12.03 -23.01 0.60
CA LEU A 394 -12.13 -22.10 -0.53
C LEU A 394 -12.47 -22.84 -1.84
N LEU A 395 -11.82 -23.98 -2.11
CA LEU A 395 -12.09 -24.77 -3.31
C LEU A 395 -13.49 -25.40 -3.27
N ALA A 396 -13.96 -25.78 -2.09
CA ALA A 396 -15.30 -26.34 -1.85
C ALA A 396 -16.42 -25.27 -1.84
N GLY A 397 -16.09 -23.98 -1.94
CA GLY A 397 -17.07 -22.90 -1.90
C GLY A 397 -17.72 -22.68 -0.53
N LYS A 398 -17.03 -23.05 0.56
CA LYS A 398 -17.53 -22.91 1.94
C LYS A 398 -17.38 -21.49 2.51
N LEU A 399 -16.51 -20.66 1.93
CA LEU A 399 -16.29 -19.29 2.39
C LEU A 399 -17.48 -18.40 2.03
N VAL A 400 -17.97 -17.64 3.01
CA VAL A 400 -18.99 -16.61 2.80
C VAL A 400 -18.32 -15.25 2.68
N SER A 401 -18.45 -14.60 1.52
CA SER A 401 -17.84 -13.28 1.32
C SER A 401 -18.65 -12.10 1.88
N ASN A 402 -19.89 -12.35 2.33
CA ASN A 402 -20.81 -11.34 2.86
C ASN A 402 -20.28 -10.75 4.18
N PRO A 403 -20.10 -9.41 4.28
CA PRO A 403 -19.52 -8.79 5.47
C PRO A 403 -20.42 -8.81 6.71
N ASN A 404 -21.70 -9.16 6.57
CA ASN A 404 -22.60 -9.35 7.70
C ASN A 404 -22.51 -10.76 8.32
N ALA A 405 -21.76 -11.69 7.71
CA ALA A 405 -21.61 -13.06 8.19
C ALA A 405 -20.68 -13.16 9.41
N PRO A 406 -20.98 -14.04 10.38
CA PRO A 406 -20.08 -14.37 11.48
C PRO A 406 -18.74 -14.92 11.00
N LEU A 407 -17.74 -14.83 11.87
CA LEU A 407 -16.35 -15.17 11.57
C LEU A 407 -16.19 -16.56 10.94
N GLU A 408 -16.84 -17.56 11.53
CA GLU A 408 -16.73 -18.98 11.16
C GLU A 408 -17.25 -19.22 9.73
N TYR A 409 -18.34 -18.55 9.35
CA TYR A 409 -18.86 -18.57 7.98
C TYR A 409 -17.94 -17.86 7.00
N ARG A 410 -17.32 -16.74 7.42
CA ARG A 410 -16.34 -16.04 6.59
C ARG A 410 -15.14 -16.92 6.27
N TRP A 411 -14.79 -17.88 7.13
CA TRP A 411 -13.66 -18.80 6.95
C TRP A 411 -14.05 -20.21 6.47
N GLY A 412 -15.36 -20.48 6.33
CA GLY A 412 -15.88 -21.77 5.89
C GLY A 412 -15.66 -22.92 6.87
N VAL A 413 -15.61 -22.61 8.17
CA VAL A 413 -15.56 -23.61 9.25
C VAL A 413 -16.80 -24.49 9.21
N TYR A 414 -17.96 -23.90 8.94
CA TYR A 414 -19.20 -24.64 8.75
C TYR A 414 -19.32 -25.16 7.32
N ASP A 415 -19.88 -26.36 7.19
CA ASP A 415 -20.30 -26.89 5.90
C ASP A 415 -21.54 -26.13 5.42
N THR A 416 -21.33 -25.16 4.52
CA THR A 416 -22.41 -24.30 4.00
C THR A 416 -23.47 -25.05 3.21
N LYS A 417 -23.20 -26.29 2.78
CA LYS A 417 -24.22 -27.14 2.14
C LYS A 417 -25.21 -27.69 3.17
N LYS A 418 -24.74 -27.98 4.39
CA LYS A 418 -25.57 -28.49 5.49
C LYS A 418 -26.16 -27.36 6.32
N ASN A 419 -25.35 -26.35 6.62
CA ASN A 419 -25.68 -25.19 7.41
C ASN A 419 -25.43 -23.93 6.57
N PRO A 420 -26.33 -23.56 5.65
CA PRO A 420 -26.14 -22.35 4.85
C PRO A 420 -26.24 -21.10 5.73
N TYR A 421 -25.38 -20.11 5.46
CA TYR A 421 -25.50 -18.80 6.10
C TYR A 421 -26.80 -18.12 5.65
N LYS A 422 -27.74 -17.96 6.59
CA LYS A 422 -29.00 -17.23 6.38
C LYS A 422 -28.92 -15.86 7.04
N THR A 423 -29.35 -14.81 6.33
CA THR A 423 -29.35 -13.45 6.85
C THR A 423 -30.53 -12.65 6.34
N SER A 424 -31.06 -11.78 7.20
CA SER A 424 -32.05 -10.77 6.82
C SER A 424 -31.41 -9.53 6.17
N CYS A 425 -30.07 -9.44 6.15
CA CYS A 425 -29.35 -8.32 5.56
C CYS A 425 -29.24 -8.47 4.05
N LYS A 426 -29.56 -7.40 3.31
CA LYS A 426 -29.41 -7.35 1.85
C LYS A 426 -27.95 -7.58 1.44
N SER A 427 -27.76 -8.43 0.43
CA SER A 427 -26.51 -8.53 -0.32
C SER A 427 -26.59 -7.62 -1.55
N TYR A 428 -25.48 -7.01 -1.95
CA TYR A 428 -25.43 -5.99 -2.99
C TYR A 428 -24.64 -6.43 -4.21
#